data_AF-A0A7X7J810-F1
#
_entry.id   AF-A0A7X7J810-F1
#
_cell.length_a   1.000
_cell.length_b   1.000
_cell.length_c   1.000
_cell.angle_alpha   90.00
_cell.angle_beta   90.00
_cell.angle_gamma   90.00
#
_symmetry.space_group_name_H-M   'P 1'
#
loop_
_entity.id
_entity.type
_entity.pdbx_description
1 polymer ?
#
loop_
_entity_poly.entity_id
_entity_poly.type
_entity_poly.pdbx_seq_one_letter_code
_entity_poly.pdbx_strand_id
1 'polypeptide(L)'
;MMNRLMAVDSLSRMSGFIPCNSTGRTKMRLFSKSLALALGLICGSLKASAADVSTLEDLQNMKSALSGRYVLINDIDVSPTTNWNELVDAGAWDDGTDYARIEPVSHARVTHNGTNYYALQNSGPSSTPVEPGVTAGWASFWQATSLPAGHKLGFEPIGSSSSLFTGDFDGKGYSLTGILYISRSNQYVGLFGNASSGSGISNLTVVSVDISSHGENWAGAIAGRAYGTIRNVTVLGGTVRGNNRCGGFAGQIEKLVENCRSGADMDRSVTGEAGVFVGRNTGTIRHCLAHGQRVGNGGGGFVGLVSGTTWAEYNNYFDSDQAGTTTTQGSATPKTTVELHDINTYIDLKTLGLGQKKTGTASADAAGDAVVGVGTLFTTEYEAGDSIRLGSGATAEIRTIESITDDLNLTVSAAFDAAHSGMEVFKVAESDKWDMAPWPVYGRSDYPFLTGAASPLWHIYGPASGTICVFR
;
A
#
# COMPACT_ATOMS: atom_id res chain seq x y z
N MET A 1 -40.64 12.01 68.63
CA MET A 1 -40.98 11.28 67.37
C MET A 1 -39.64 10.83 66.78
N MET A 2 -39.03 9.67 67.10
CA MET A 2 -39.56 8.31 67.35
C MET A 2 -40.41 7.81 66.17
N ASN A 3 -40.13 6.70 65.46
CA ASN A 3 -39.11 5.62 65.54
C ASN A 3 -38.52 5.33 64.12
N ARG A 4 -37.41 4.62 63.83
CA ARG A 4 -36.43 3.70 64.49
C ARG A 4 -36.77 2.20 64.64
N LEU A 5 -36.09 1.34 63.84
CA LEU A 5 -36.02 -0.15 63.87
C LEU A 5 -37.32 -0.89 63.49
N MET A 6 -37.33 -2.09 62.89
CA MET A 6 -36.51 -3.30 63.17
C MET A 6 -36.18 -4.16 61.92
N ALA A 7 -35.28 -5.13 62.11
CA ALA A 7 -35.05 -6.27 61.21
C ALA A 7 -36.01 -7.44 61.54
N VAL A 8 -35.91 -8.57 60.80
CA VAL A 8 -35.99 -10.00 61.23
C VAL A 8 -36.47 -10.92 60.09
N ASP A 9 -35.80 -12.07 59.93
CA ASP A 9 -36.15 -13.39 59.35
C ASP A 9 -37.10 -13.50 58.12
N SER A 10 -36.90 -14.43 57.17
CA SER A 10 -36.73 -15.85 57.44
C SER A 10 -36.24 -16.67 56.23
N LEU A 11 -35.34 -17.63 56.47
CA LEU A 11 -35.16 -18.82 55.63
C LEU A 11 -36.31 -19.80 55.88
N SER A 12 -36.99 -20.26 54.84
CA SER A 12 -37.82 -21.47 54.92
C SER A 12 -37.57 -22.38 53.71
N ARG A 13 -37.26 -23.64 54.00
CA ARG A 13 -37.18 -24.72 53.00
C ARG A 13 -38.59 -25.17 52.62
N MET A 14 -38.84 -25.44 51.35
CA MET A 14 -39.82 -26.47 50.98
C MET A 14 -39.23 -27.44 49.96
N SER A 15 -39.14 -28.69 50.41
CA SER A 15 -38.87 -29.89 49.63
C SER A 15 -40.05 -30.26 48.74
N GLY A 16 -39.82 -30.80 47.54
CA GLY A 16 -40.91 -31.25 46.67
C GLY A 16 -40.50 -32.02 45.42
N PHE A 17 -40.14 -33.30 45.60
CA PHE A 17 -40.28 -34.43 44.67
C PHE A 17 -39.95 -34.27 43.16
N ILE A 18 -39.02 -35.13 42.72
CA ILE A 18 -38.86 -35.54 41.32
C ILE A 18 -39.85 -36.69 41.03
N PRO A 19 -40.61 -36.63 39.92
CA PRO A 19 -41.12 -37.81 39.25
C PRO A 19 -40.43 -37.96 37.88
N CYS A 20 -39.60 -38.99 37.75
CA CYS A 20 -39.19 -39.50 36.44
C CYS A 20 -40.33 -40.34 35.88
N ASN A 21 -40.78 -40.10 34.63
CA ASN A 21 -41.46 -41.15 33.90
C ASN A 21 -41.23 -41.08 32.38
N SER A 22 -41.38 -42.24 31.75
CA SER A 22 -40.75 -42.66 30.51
C SER A 22 -41.35 -42.17 29.18
N THR A 23 -40.57 -42.38 28.11
CA THR A 23 -40.96 -42.68 26.72
C THR A 23 -41.66 -41.60 25.86
N GLY A 24 -40.94 -41.14 24.82
CA GLY A 24 -41.51 -40.42 23.67
C GLY A 24 -40.44 -39.98 22.68
N ARG A 25 -40.19 -40.75 21.60
CA ARG A 25 -39.27 -40.35 20.52
C ARG A 25 -39.95 -39.36 19.58
N THR A 26 -39.45 -38.13 19.50
CA THR A 26 -39.70 -37.25 18.36
C THR A 26 -38.40 -36.58 17.91
N LYS A 27 -37.96 -36.84 16.67
CA LYS A 27 -36.89 -36.08 16.03
C LYS A 27 -37.38 -34.64 15.82
N MET A 28 -36.68 -33.63 16.36
CA MET A 28 -36.88 -32.25 15.95
C MET A 28 -35.54 -31.54 15.78
N ARG A 29 -35.47 -30.66 14.78
CA ARG A 29 -34.22 -30.14 14.19
C ARG A 29 -33.50 -29.18 15.14
N LEU A 30 -32.17 -29.26 15.16
CA LEU A 30 -31.31 -28.34 15.87
C LEU A 30 -31.34 -26.95 15.20
N PHE A 31 -32.24 -26.07 15.62
CA PHE A 31 -32.13 -24.64 15.34
C PHE A 31 -31.20 -24.03 16.38
N SER A 32 -29.97 -23.71 16.00
CA SER A 32 -28.98 -23.06 16.85
C SER A 32 -29.37 -21.59 17.10
N LYS A 33 -30.14 -21.35 18.17
CA LYS A 33 -30.28 -20.01 18.78
C LYS A 33 -29.89 -20.05 20.25
N SER A 34 -28.80 -19.35 20.55
CA SER A 34 -28.54 -18.66 21.81
C SER A 34 -28.59 -19.50 23.10
N LEU A 35 -27.44 -20.09 23.47
CA LEU A 35 -27.09 -20.30 24.87
C LEU A 35 -25.85 -19.46 25.22
N ALA A 36 -26.06 -18.20 25.56
CA ALA A 36 -25.02 -17.34 26.11
C ALA A 36 -24.79 -17.72 27.58
N LEU A 37 -23.82 -18.60 27.84
CA LEU A 37 -23.39 -18.91 29.20
C LEU A 37 -22.33 -17.89 29.64
N ALA A 38 -22.72 -16.98 30.54
CA ALA A 38 -21.82 -15.97 31.08
C ALA A 38 -20.81 -16.60 32.05
N LEU A 39 -19.58 -16.81 31.57
CA LEU A 39 -18.38 -16.68 32.40
C LEU A 39 -17.66 -15.40 31.98
N GLY A 40 -17.09 -14.67 32.96
CA GLY A 40 -16.52 -13.35 32.72
C GLY A 40 -15.34 -13.39 31.75
N LEU A 41 -15.57 -12.97 30.51
CA LEU A 41 -14.49 -12.70 29.57
C LEU A 41 -13.74 -11.45 30.03
N ILE A 42 -12.45 -11.63 30.30
CA ILE A 42 -11.47 -10.56 30.17
C ILE A 42 -11.65 -9.97 28.77
N CYS A 43 -12.01 -8.70 28.68
CA CYS A 43 -12.24 -8.01 27.40
C CYS A 43 -10.90 -7.65 26.72
N GLY A 44 -10.06 -8.66 26.48
CA GLY A 44 -9.08 -8.62 25.41
C GLY A 44 -9.82 -8.88 24.10
N SER A 45 -9.67 -8.01 23.11
CA SER A 45 -10.30 -8.22 21.82
C SER A 45 -9.75 -9.49 21.17
N LEU A 46 -10.61 -10.50 21.03
CA LEU A 46 -10.37 -11.67 20.20
C LEU A 46 -10.31 -11.20 18.74
N LYS A 47 -9.13 -10.70 18.34
CA LYS A 47 -8.79 -10.39 16.96
C LYS A 47 -9.06 -11.66 16.14
N ALA A 48 -9.91 -11.54 15.11
CA ALA A 48 -10.24 -12.65 14.23
C ALA A 48 -8.97 -13.32 13.67
N SER A 49 -9.08 -14.61 13.33
CA SER A 49 -8.04 -15.33 12.60
C SER A 49 -7.69 -14.57 11.32
N ALA A 50 -6.42 -14.62 10.92
CA ALA A 50 -6.06 -14.19 9.58
C ALA A 50 -6.78 -15.07 8.55
N ALA A 51 -7.24 -14.44 7.47
CA ALA A 51 -7.60 -15.09 6.23
C ALA A 51 -6.37 -15.05 5.31
N ASP A 52 -5.97 -16.22 4.82
CA ASP A 52 -4.92 -16.32 3.82
C ASP A 52 -5.44 -15.82 2.48
N VAL A 53 -4.63 -15.01 1.80
CA VAL A 53 -4.90 -14.45 0.48
C VAL A 53 -3.88 -15.05 -0.46
N SER A 54 -4.35 -15.94 -1.34
CA SER A 54 -3.49 -16.80 -2.17
C SER A 54 -3.67 -16.58 -3.67
N THR A 55 -4.81 -16.00 -4.05
CA THR A 55 -5.21 -15.74 -5.42
C THR A 55 -5.65 -14.29 -5.59
N LEU A 56 -5.65 -13.84 -6.85
CA LEU A 56 -6.19 -12.54 -7.24
C LEU A 56 -7.68 -12.37 -6.85
N GLU A 57 -8.43 -13.48 -6.84
CA GLU A 57 -9.84 -13.51 -6.45
C GLU A 57 -10.00 -13.36 -4.92
N ASP A 58 -9.12 -13.97 -4.10
CA ASP A 58 -9.10 -13.74 -2.65
C ASP A 58 -8.83 -12.25 -2.34
N LEU A 59 -7.85 -11.66 -3.04
CA LEU A 59 -7.48 -10.25 -2.91
C LEU A 59 -8.65 -9.33 -3.30
N GLN A 60 -9.37 -9.65 -4.38
CA GLN A 60 -10.53 -8.88 -4.80
C GLN A 60 -11.70 -9.02 -3.81
N ASN A 61 -11.90 -10.20 -3.23
CA ASN A 61 -13.00 -10.48 -2.30
C ASN A 61 -12.85 -9.86 -0.91
N MET A 62 -11.66 -9.31 -0.57
CA MET A 62 -11.49 -8.45 0.60
C MET A 62 -12.51 -7.30 0.68
N LYS A 63 -13.01 -6.82 -0.48
CA LYS A 63 -14.06 -5.78 -0.55
C LYS A 63 -15.35 -6.15 0.18
N SER A 64 -15.64 -7.45 0.34
CA SER A 64 -16.84 -7.98 0.99
C SER A 64 -16.68 -8.15 2.51
N ALA A 65 -15.46 -8.04 3.04
CA ALA A 65 -15.15 -8.28 4.46
C ALA A 65 -14.08 -7.29 4.97
N LEU A 66 -14.36 -6.00 4.82
CA LEU A 66 -13.42 -4.89 5.03
C LEU A 66 -12.79 -4.75 6.43
N SER A 67 -13.24 -5.50 7.44
CA SER A 67 -12.70 -5.53 8.81
C SER A 67 -11.83 -6.75 9.11
N GLY A 68 -11.58 -7.63 8.13
CA GLY A 68 -10.78 -8.85 8.32
C GLY A 68 -9.29 -8.60 8.58
N ARG A 69 -8.58 -9.64 9.02
CA ARG A 69 -7.11 -9.69 8.90
C ARG A 69 -6.77 -10.53 7.68
N TYR A 70 -5.90 -10.02 6.84
CA TYR A 70 -5.52 -10.62 5.57
C TYR A 70 -4.01 -10.78 5.51
N VAL A 71 -3.57 -11.91 5.00
CA VAL A 71 -2.16 -12.29 4.94
C VAL A 71 -1.86 -12.89 3.58
N LEU A 72 -0.90 -12.33 2.82
CA LEU A 72 -0.40 -13.02 1.63
C LEU A 72 0.40 -14.26 2.02
N ILE A 73 0.19 -15.36 1.28
CA ILE A 73 0.96 -16.62 1.46
C ILE A 73 1.83 -16.98 0.24
N ASN A 74 1.74 -16.19 -0.83
CA ASN A 74 2.50 -16.29 -2.07
C ASN A 74 2.43 -14.97 -2.84
N ASP A 75 3.28 -14.83 -3.86
CA ASP A 75 3.13 -13.77 -4.86
C ASP A 75 1.84 -13.98 -5.68
N ILE A 76 1.18 -12.89 -6.07
CA ILE A 76 -0.08 -12.90 -6.82
C ILE A 76 0.09 -12.12 -8.13
N ASP A 77 -0.12 -12.79 -9.26
CA ASP A 77 -0.20 -12.13 -10.57
C ASP A 77 -1.51 -11.32 -10.67
N VAL A 78 -1.38 -9.99 -10.75
CA VAL A 78 -2.47 -9.04 -10.93
C VAL A 78 -2.71 -8.68 -12.40
N SER A 79 -1.90 -9.16 -13.34
CA SER A 79 -2.06 -8.87 -14.77
C SER A 79 -3.45 -9.20 -15.36
N PRO A 80 -4.21 -10.22 -14.90
CA PRO A 80 -5.58 -10.47 -15.39
C PRO A 80 -6.54 -9.28 -15.17
N THR A 81 -6.26 -8.41 -14.19
CA THR A 81 -7.08 -7.22 -13.90
C THR A 81 -7.20 -6.28 -15.09
N THR A 82 -6.23 -6.27 -16.03
CA THR A 82 -6.30 -5.51 -17.29
C THR A 82 -7.54 -5.80 -18.13
N ASN A 83 -8.14 -6.99 -18.00
CA ASN A 83 -9.30 -7.43 -18.78
C ASN A 83 -10.62 -7.48 -17.99
N TRP A 84 -10.61 -7.12 -16.71
CA TRP A 84 -11.78 -7.25 -15.83
C TRP A 84 -12.79 -6.10 -16.01
N ASN A 85 -14.06 -6.42 -15.73
CA ASN A 85 -15.14 -5.43 -15.60
C ASN A 85 -15.28 -4.53 -16.83
N GLU A 86 -15.49 -5.14 -18.00
CA GLU A 86 -15.75 -4.46 -19.26
C GLU A 86 -17.09 -3.72 -19.27
N LEU A 87 -17.08 -2.46 -19.74
CA LEU A 87 -18.28 -1.70 -20.02
C LEU A 87 -18.89 -2.16 -21.36
N VAL A 88 -19.96 -2.94 -21.27
CA VAL A 88 -20.78 -3.37 -22.43
C VAL A 88 -21.95 -2.39 -22.62
N ASP A 89 -22.38 -2.18 -23.87
CA ASP A 89 -23.57 -1.36 -24.15
C ASP A 89 -24.84 -2.07 -23.65
N ALA A 90 -25.63 -1.40 -22.80
CA ALA A 90 -26.91 -1.93 -22.33
C ALA A 90 -28.05 -1.69 -23.36
N GLY A 91 -27.81 -0.85 -24.37
CA GLY A 91 -28.78 -0.50 -25.41
C GLY A 91 -29.57 0.76 -25.06
N ALA A 92 -30.85 0.79 -25.41
CA ALA A 92 -31.75 1.89 -25.04
C ALA A 92 -31.96 1.94 -23.52
N TRP A 93 -32.23 3.13 -22.98
CA TRP A 93 -32.49 3.33 -21.55
C TRP A 93 -33.79 2.63 -21.11
N ASP A 94 -33.75 1.91 -19.98
CA ASP A 94 -34.93 1.34 -19.33
C ASP A 94 -35.14 1.94 -17.94
N ASP A 95 -36.26 2.64 -17.75
CA ASP A 95 -36.52 3.46 -16.56
C ASP A 95 -36.67 2.61 -15.28
N GLY A 96 -37.12 1.37 -15.40
CA GLY A 96 -37.26 0.43 -14.30
C GLY A 96 -35.94 -0.23 -13.89
N THR A 97 -35.16 -0.76 -14.83
CA THR A 97 -33.95 -1.54 -14.49
C THR A 97 -32.68 -0.71 -14.38
N ASP A 98 -32.50 0.37 -15.16
CA ASP A 98 -31.29 1.19 -15.08
C ASP A 98 -31.33 2.15 -13.89
N TYR A 99 -32.51 2.60 -13.48
CA TYR A 99 -32.67 3.40 -12.26
C TYR A 99 -32.45 2.58 -10.98
N ALA A 100 -32.84 1.30 -10.98
CA ALA A 100 -32.60 0.37 -9.87
C ALA A 100 -31.11 -0.03 -9.69
N ARG A 101 -30.25 0.26 -10.68
CA ARG A 101 -28.79 0.05 -10.59
C ARG A 101 -28.06 1.17 -9.80
N ILE A 102 -28.78 2.17 -9.31
CA ILE A 102 -28.24 3.41 -8.69
C ILE A 102 -28.43 3.43 -7.15
N GLU A 103 -28.39 2.26 -6.51
CA GLU A 103 -28.36 2.13 -5.03
C GLU A 103 -27.12 2.87 -4.42
N PRO A 104 -27.17 3.33 -3.16
CA PRO A 104 -26.63 4.63 -2.73
C PRO A 104 -25.09 4.74 -2.54
N VAL A 105 -24.29 3.95 -3.25
CA VAL A 105 -22.83 3.84 -3.05
C VAL A 105 -22.02 3.93 -4.34
N SER A 106 -21.72 5.18 -4.71
CA SER A 106 -20.62 5.62 -5.60
C SER A 106 -20.62 5.13 -7.06
N HIS A 107 -20.94 6.06 -7.98
CA HIS A 107 -20.50 6.06 -9.38
C HIS A 107 -20.79 4.78 -10.19
N ALA A 108 -22.00 4.21 -10.05
CA ALA A 108 -22.51 3.26 -11.03
C ALA A 108 -22.41 3.87 -12.44
N ARG A 109 -21.91 3.06 -13.38
CA ARG A 109 -21.77 3.42 -14.80
C ARG A 109 -22.83 2.69 -15.59
N VAL A 110 -23.50 3.42 -16.47
CA VAL A 110 -24.46 2.82 -17.41
C VAL A 110 -24.09 3.24 -18.82
N THR A 111 -24.09 2.28 -19.72
CA THR A 111 -23.79 2.45 -21.13
C THR A 111 -25.11 2.48 -21.90
N HIS A 112 -25.40 3.57 -22.59
CA HIS A 112 -26.58 3.66 -23.44
C HIS A 112 -26.26 4.26 -24.80
N ASN A 113 -26.76 3.62 -25.85
CA ASN A 113 -26.59 4.05 -27.24
C ASN A 113 -25.10 4.35 -27.55
N GLY A 114 -24.20 3.45 -27.15
CA GLY A 114 -22.75 3.57 -27.29
C GLY A 114 -22.04 4.59 -26.38
N THR A 115 -22.78 5.35 -25.56
CA THR A 115 -22.22 6.38 -24.67
C THR A 115 -22.26 5.93 -23.22
N ASN A 116 -21.13 5.98 -22.53
CA ASN A 116 -21.06 5.73 -21.09
C ASN A 116 -21.38 6.99 -20.29
N TYR A 117 -22.17 6.83 -19.24
CA TYR A 117 -22.49 7.88 -18.28
C TYR A 117 -22.10 7.45 -16.87
N TYR A 118 -21.77 8.41 -16.02
CA TYR A 118 -21.63 8.20 -14.58
C TYR A 118 -22.52 9.19 -13.81
N ALA A 119 -23.10 8.72 -12.72
CA ALA A 119 -23.89 9.55 -11.82
C ALA A 119 -22.97 10.55 -11.09
N LEU A 120 -23.40 11.81 -11.00
CA LEU A 120 -22.72 12.89 -10.30
C LEU A 120 -22.97 12.82 -8.78
N GLN A 121 -21.97 13.18 -7.98
CA GLN A 121 -22.11 13.20 -6.52
C GLN A 121 -23.17 14.24 -6.08
N ASN A 122 -23.95 13.90 -5.05
CA ASN A 122 -25.01 14.74 -4.45
C ASN A 122 -26.19 15.09 -5.36
N SER A 123 -26.35 14.42 -6.52
CA SER A 123 -27.56 14.56 -7.34
C SER A 123 -28.83 13.99 -6.65
N GLY A 124 -28.64 13.08 -5.68
CA GLY A 124 -29.70 12.42 -4.93
C GLY A 124 -30.55 11.45 -5.77
N PRO A 125 -31.45 10.67 -5.14
CA PRO A 125 -32.52 10.02 -5.87
C PRO A 125 -33.49 11.11 -6.34
N SER A 126 -33.47 11.41 -7.64
CA SER A 126 -34.56 12.14 -8.28
C SER A 126 -35.89 11.40 -8.00
N SER A 127 -36.98 12.13 -7.74
CA SER A 127 -38.30 11.51 -7.57
C SER A 127 -38.88 10.94 -8.87
N THR A 128 -38.21 11.19 -10.01
CA THR A 128 -38.52 10.65 -11.34
C THR A 128 -37.24 10.17 -12.02
N PRO A 129 -37.24 9.07 -12.79
CA PRO A 129 -36.09 8.67 -13.61
C PRO A 129 -35.61 9.83 -14.49
N VAL A 130 -34.28 10.00 -14.60
CA VAL A 130 -33.64 11.04 -15.42
C VAL A 130 -32.74 10.34 -16.43
N GLU A 131 -33.23 10.18 -17.66
CA GLU A 131 -32.47 9.56 -18.75
C GLU A 131 -31.31 10.47 -19.20
N PRO A 132 -30.05 10.00 -19.18
CA PRO A 132 -28.90 10.73 -19.69
C PRO A 132 -29.06 11.08 -21.18
N GLY A 133 -28.70 12.30 -21.57
CA GLY A 133 -28.80 12.73 -22.97
C GLY A 133 -30.21 13.13 -23.44
N VAL A 134 -31.27 12.65 -22.78
CA VAL A 134 -32.66 12.84 -23.24
C VAL A 134 -33.49 13.71 -22.28
N THR A 135 -33.42 13.49 -20.96
CA THR A 135 -34.28 14.21 -20.00
C THR A 135 -33.76 15.64 -19.77
N ALA A 136 -34.64 16.65 -19.84
CA ALA A 136 -34.24 18.03 -19.56
C ALA A 136 -33.62 18.18 -18.16
N GLY A 137 -32.40 18.71 -18.08
CA GLY A 137 -31.63 18.79 -16.83
C GLY A 137 -30.77 17.56 -16.51
N TRP A 138 -30.68 16.56 -17.39
CA TRP A 138 -29.87 15.34 -17.18
C TRP A 138 -28.42 15.62 -16.76
N ALA A 139 -27.81 16.71 -17.26
CA ALA A 139 -26.43 17.09 -16.97
C ALA A 139 -26.17 17.48 -15.50
N SER A 140 -27.22 17.65 -14.69
CA SER A 140 -27.11 17.83 -13.23
C SER A 140 -27.08 16.50 -12.46
N PHE A 141 -27.40 15.39 -13.11
CA PHE A 141 -27.46 14.04 -12.53
C PHE A 141 -26.40 13.10 -13.12
N TRP A 142 -26.08 13.29 -14.40
CA TRP A 142 -25.18 12.45 -15.16
C TRP A 142 -24.13 13.28 -15.89
N GLN A 143 -22.92 12.76 -15.93
CA GLN A 143 -21.88 13.26 -16.82
C GLN A 143 -21.48 12.15 -17.78
N ALA A 144 -21.47 12.46 -19.08
CA ALA A 144 -20.90 11.56 -20.08
C ALA A 144 -19.40 11.40 -19.79
N THR A 145 -18.91 10.16 -19.74
CA THR A 145 -17.48 9.89 -19.62
C THR A 145 -16.85 9.74 -20.99
N SER A 146 -15.58 10.10 -21.12
CA SER A 146 -14.79 9.88 -22.33
C SER A 146 -14.39 8.41 -22.54
N LEU A 147 -14.84 7.48 -21.68
CA LEU A 147 -14.54 6.06 -21.80
C LEU A 147 -15.56 5.39 -22.75
N PRO A 148 -15.12 4.74 -23.84
CA PRO A 148 -16.02 4.11 -24.81
C PRO A 148 -16.59 2.77 -24.30
N ALA A 149 -17.59 2.23 -24.99
CA ALA A 149 -17.93 0.81 -24.85
C ALA A 149 -16.71 -0.07 -25.17
N GLY A 150 -16.56 -1.19 -24.47
CA GLY A 150 -15.37 -2.04 -24.48
C GLY A 150 -14.26 -1.61 -23.51
N HIS A 151 -14.38 -0.44 -22.87
CA HIS A 151 -13.42 0.02 -21.85
C HIS A 151 -13.47 -0.89 -20.62
N LYS A 152 -12.31 -1.37 -20.17
CA LYS A 152 -12.19 -2.22 -18.97
C LYS A 152 -12.07 -1.36 -17.72
N LEU A 153 -12.74 -1.72 -16.62
CA LEU A 153 -12.55 -1.03 -15.35
C LEU A 153 -11.40 -1.64 -14.54
N GLY A 154 -11.18 -2.95 -14.62
CA GLY A 154 -10.14 -3.62 -13.84
C GLY A 154 -10.49 -3.86 -12.37
N PHE A 155 -9.47 -4.01 -11.54
CA PHE A 155 -9.60 -4.31 -10.11
C PHE A 155 -10.41 -3.24 -9.38
N GLU A 156 -11.27 -3.66 -8.45
CA GLU A 156 -12.11 -2.77 -7.64
C GLU A 156 -11.41 -2.41 -6.32
N PRO A 157 -11.15 -1.11 -6.05
CA PRO A 157 -10.46 -0.66 -4.84
C PRO A 157 -11.07 -1.21 -3.55
N ILE A 158 -10.22 -1.67 -2.64
CA ILE A 158 -10.63 -2.20 -1.34
C ILE A 158 -11.02 -1.02 -0.43
N GLY A 159 -12.32 -0.91 -0.16
CA GLY A 159 -12.90 0.16 0.67
C GLY A 159 -13.24 1.43 -0.12
N SER A 160 -14.31 2.12 0.29
CA SER A 160 -14.94 3.24 -0.41
C SER A 160 -15.26 4.43 0.52
N SER A 161 -15.89 5.48 0.00
CA SER A 161 -16.41 6.59 0.81
C SER A 161 -17.49 6.18 1.82
N SER A 162 -18.25 5.12 1.53
CA SER A 162 -19.37 4.61 2.35
C SER A 162 -19.01 3.40 3.21
N SER A 163 -17.95 2.68 2.87
CA SER A 163 -17.53 1.46 3.57
C SER A 163 -16.01 1.38 3.55
N LEU A 164 -15.39 1.88 4.62
CA LEU A 164 -13.93 2.00 4.69
C LEU A 164 -13.28 0.65 4.99
N PHE A 165 -12.07 0.43 4.47
CA PHE A 165 -11.21 -0.65 4.94
C PHE A 165 -10.82 -0.38 6.41
N THR A 166 -11.12 -1.33 7.29
CA THR A 166 -10.91 -1.26 8.75
C THR A 166 -10.03 -2.39 9.27
N GLY A 167 -9.61 -3.29 8.38
CA GLY A 167 -8.81 -4.46 8.68
C GLY A 167 -7.30 -4.28 8.75
N ASP A 168 -6.62 -5.39 8.95
CA ASP A 168 -5.16 -5.53 8.84
C ASP A 168 -4.86 -6.24 7.50
N PHE A 169 -3.96 -5.73 6.65
CA PHE A 169 -3.41 -6.44 5.48
C PHE A 169 -1.89 -6.54 5.60
N ASP A 170 -1.36 -7.75 5.61
CA ASP A 170 0.07 -8.04 5.70
C ASP A 170 0.53 -8.86 4.48
N GLY A 171 1.32 -8.24 3.62
CA GLY A 171 1.92 -8.89 2.45
C GLY A 171 3.03 -9.87 2.82
N LYS A 172 3.54 -9.88 4.06
CA LYS A 172 4.63 -10.75 4.54
C LYS A 172 5.92 -10.76 3.68
N GLY A 173 6.12 -9.75 2.83
CA GLY A 173 7.23 -9.68 1.87
C GLY A 173 6.95 -10.29 0.50
N TYR A 174 5.73 -10.79 0.26
CA TYR A 174 5.27 -11.20 -1.07
C TYR A 174 4.87 -10.01 -1.94
N SER A 175 4.79 -10.27 -3.24
CA SER A 175 4.60 -9.28 -4.30
C SER A 175 3.26 -9.44 -5.03
N LEU A 176 2.64 -8.33 -5.41
CA LEU A 176 1.68 -8.29 -6.51
C LEU A 176 2.48 -8.12 -7.82
N THR A 177 2.53 -9.17 -8.64
CA THR A 177 3.34 -9.24 -9.87
C THR A 177 2.51 -8.91 -11.11
N GLY A 178 3.15 -8.40 -12.17
CA GLY A 178 2.43 -7.86 -13.32
C GLY A 178 1.87 -6.46 -13.07
N ILE A 179 0.89 -6.04 -13.88
CA ILE A 179 0.28 -4.70 -13.83
C ILE A 179 -1.06 -4.77 -13.07
N LEU A 180 -1.16 -4.05 -11.95
CA LEU A 180 -2.42 -3.79 -11.27
C LEU A 180 -3.20 -2.70 -12.02
N TYR A 181 -4.22 -3.10 -12.78
CA TYR A 181 -5.04 -2.18 -13.56
C TYR A 181 -6.29 -1.72 -12.80
N ILE A 182 -6.42 -0.40 -12.57
CA ILE A 182 -7.57 0.22 -11.89
C ILE A 182 -8.04 1.46 -12.62
N SER A 183 -9.10 1.33 -13.41
CA SER A 183 -9.83 2.45 -14.02
C SER A 183 -11.14 2.70 -13.26
N ARG A 184 -11.28 3.84 -12.56
CA ARG A 184 -12.48 4.18 -11.77
C ARG A 184 -12.83 5.66 -11.83
N SER A 185 -14.10 6.01 -11.66
CA SER A 185 -14.55 7.39 -11.39
C SER A 185 -14.73 7.68 -9.90
N ASN A 186 -14.34 6.75 -9.02
CA ASN A 186 -14.51 6.89 -7.57
C ASN A 186 -13.58 7.97 -6.99
N GLN A 187 -14.03 8.62 -5.92
CA GLN A 187 -13.29 9.70 -5.24
C GLN A 187 -11.94 9.26 -4.71
N TYR A 188 -11.79 7.98 -4.42
CA TYR A 188 -10.57 7.40 -3.88
C TYR A 188 -10.18 6.17 -4.70
N VAL A 189 -9.02 6.22 -5.36
CA VAL A 189 -8.55 5.17 -6.28
C VAL A 189 -7.13 4.75 -5.92
N GLY A 190 -6.95 3.45 -5.75
CA GLY A 190 -5.71 2.75 -5.39
C GLY A 190 -6.07 1.29 -5.11
N LEU A 191 -5.08 0.45 -4.78
CA LEU A 191 -5.34 -0.92 -4.29
C LEU A 191 -6.36 -0.91 -3.13
N PHE A 192 -6.16 0.01 -2.19
CA PHE A 192 -7.14 0.41 -1.20
C PHE A 192 -7.77 1.75 -1.62
N GLY A 193 -9.10 1.80 -1.74
CA GLY A 193 -9.76 3.07 -2.05
C GLY A 193 -9.67 4.00 -0.85
N ASN A 194 -10.32 3.62 0.24
CA ASN A 194 -10.39 4.42 1.48
C ASN A 194 -10.14 3.56 2.72
N ALA A 195 -8.97 3.75 3.34
CA ALA A 195 -8.52 3.02 4.52
C ALA A 195 -8.69 3.88 5.78
N SER A 196 -9.38 3.34 6.79
CA SER A 196 -9.78 4.02 8.04
C SER A 196 -8.65 4.19 9.05
N SER A 197 -8.88 4.98 10.11
CA SER A 197 -7.90 5.23 11.16
C SER A 197 -7.46 3.98 11.95
N GLY A 198 -8.24 2.90 11.88
CA GLY A 198 -7.93 1.61 12.49
C GLY A 198 -7.14 0.64 11.61
N SER A 199 -7.05 0.86 10.29
CA SER A 199 -6.47 -0.13 9.37
C SER A 199 -4.94 -0.11 9.33
N GLY A 200 -4.36 -1.29 9.11
CA GLY A 200 -2.94 -1.48 8.80
C GLY A 200 -2.74 -2.09 7.42
N ILE A 201 -1.77 -1.58 6.65
CA ILE A 201 -1.31 -2.14 5.38
C ILE A 201 0.22 -2.27 5.47
N SER A 202 0.79 -3.46 5.30
CA SER A 202 2.24 -3.62 5.46
C SER A 202 2.90 -4.71 4.64
N ASN A 203 4.23 -4.62 4.52
CA ASN A 203 5.13 -5.67 4.01
C ASN A 203 4.75 -6.17 2.61
N LEU A 204 4.52 -5.26 1.67
CA LEU A 204 4.00 -5.56 0.33
C LEU A 204 4.88 -4.93 -0.75
N THR A 205 5.20 -5.70 -1.78
CA THR A 205 5.74 -5.15 -3.04
C THR A 205 4.64 -5.14 -4.11
N VAL A 206 4.56 -4.08 -4.90
CA VAL A 206 3.68 -3.99 -6.09
C VAL A 206 4.55 -3.70 -7.29
N VAL A 207 4.61 -4.63 -8.25
CA VAL A 207 5.56 -4.59 -9.38
C VAL A 207 5.22 -3.51 -10.40
N SER A 208 3.95 -3.37 -10.76
CA SER A 208 3.51 -2.27 -11.62
C SER A 208 2.05 -1.94 -11.39
N VAL A 209 1.68 -0.69 -11.66
CA VAL A 209 0.30 -0.20 -11.59
C VAL A 209 -0.06 0.53 -12.88
N ASP A 210 -1.32 0.45 -13.30
CA ASP A 210 -1.91 1.39 -14.26
C ASP A 210 -3.25 1.85 -13.72
N ILE A 211 -3.21 2.99 -13.03
CA ILE A 211 -4.33 3.54 -12.28
C ILE A 211 -4.82 4.82 -12.96
N SER A 212 -6.10 4.87 -13.27
CA SER A 212 -6.75 6.03 -13.89
C SER A 212 -8.01 6.40 -13.12
N SER A 213 -8.02 7.61 -12.57
CA SER A 213 -9.18 8.20 -11.90
C SER A 213 -9.87 9.26 -12.75
N HIS A 214 -11.15 9.03 -13.03
CA HIS A 214 -11.96 9.84 -13.94
C HIS A 214 -12.92 10.75 -13.13
N GLY A 215 -12.46 11.95 -12.76
CA GLY A 215 -13.18 12.91 -11.90
C GLY A 215 -12.25 13.68 -10.95
N GLU A 216 -12.78 14.57 -10.10
CA GLU A 216 -12.03 15.39 -9.11
C GLU A 216 -11.51 14.60 -7.90
N ASN A 217 -10.87 13.49 -8.21
CA ASN A 217 -10.64 12.37 -7.30
C ASN A 217 -9.21 12.32 -6.80
N TRP A 218 -9.00 11.48 -5.79
CA TRP A 218 -7.74 11.25 -5.12
C TRP A 218 -7.19 9.88 -5.57
N ALA A 219 -5.93 9.84 -5.99
CA ALA A 219 -5.34 8.69 -6.65
C ALA A 219 -3.91 8.42 -6.15
N GLY A 220 -3.58 7.14 -5.99
CA GLY A 220 -2.22 6.63 -5.82
C GLY A 220 -2.19 5.10 -5.86
N ALA A 221 -1.01 4.52 -6.09
CA ALA A 221 -0.83 3.08 -6.26
C ALA A 221 -1.43 2.26 -5.10
N ILE A 222 -1.07 2.59 -3.87
CA ILE A 222 -1.48 1.84 -2.67
C ILE A 222 -2.82 2.33 -2.14
N ALA A 223 -3.01 3.65 -2.05
CA ALA A 223 -4.20 4.21 -1.42
C ALA A 223 -4.75 5.48 -2.11
N GLY A 224 -6.06 5.52 -2.36
CA GLY A 224 -6.75 6.78 -2.68
C GLY A 224 -6.76 7.71 -1.47
N ARG A 225 -7.13 7.19 -0.30
CA ARG A 225 -7.03 7.83 1.01
C ARG A 225 -6.61 6.82 2.09
N ALA A 226 -5.65 7.19 2.93
CA ALA A 226 -5.27 6.42 4.10
C ALA A 226 -5.28 7.26 5.39
N TYR A 227 -6.32 7.08 6.19
CA TYR A 227 -6.34 7.43 7.61
C TYR A 227 -5.55 6.42 8.47
N GLY A 228 -5.30 5.22 7.94
CA GLY A 228 -4.60 4.12 8.63
C GLY A 228 -3.08 4.26 8.62
N THR A 229 -2.38 3.18 8.97
CA THR A 229 -0.91 3.13 8.86
C THR A 229 -0.47 2.25 7.70
N ILE A 230 0.43 2.76 6.86
CA ILE A 230 1.08 2.00 5.79
C ILE A 230 2.57 1.84 6.14
N ARG A 231 3.13 0.62 6.07
CA ARG A 231 4.55 0.39 6.40
C ARG A 231 5.24 -0.67 5.56
N ASN A 232 6.52 -0.46 5.22
CA ASN A 232 7.32 -1.45 4.48
C ASN A 232 6.61 -1.84 3.17
N VAL A 233 6.17 -0.84 2.40
CA VAL A 233 5.46 -1.05 1.13
C VAL A 233 6.21 -0.37 -0.01
N THR A 234 6.50 -1.13 -1.05
CA THR A 234 7.26 -0.68 -2.22
C THR A 234 6.38 -0.79 -3.46
N VAL A 235 6.24 0.30 -4.20
CA VAL A 235 5.69 0.32 -5.55
C VAL A 235 6.87 0.50 -6.50
N LEU A 236 7.17 -0.54 -7.29
CA LEU A 236 8.34 -0.55 -8.17
C LEU A 236 8.15 0.47 -9.31
N GLY A 237 7.03 0.42 -10.04
CA GLY A 237 6.77 1.39 -11.11
C GLY A 237 5.32 1.40 -11.61
N GLY A 238 5.15 1.89 -12.83
CA GLY A 238 3.84 2.04 -13.49
C GLY A 238 3.33 3.47 -13.44
N THR A 239 2.02 3.67 -13.67
CA THR A 239 1.44 5.00 -13.89
C THR A 239 0.17 5.24 -13.08
N VAL A 240 0.05 6.44 -12.52
CA VAL A 240 -1.13 6.95 -11.81
C VAL A 240 -1.64 8.23 -12.50
N ARG A 241 -2.94 8.28 -12.81
CA ARG A 241 -3.60 9.45 -13.41
C ARG A 241 -4.75 9.93 -12.54
N GLY A 242 -4.50 10.95 -11.72
CA GLY A 242 -5.51 11.67 -10.94
C GLY A 242 -5.78 13.09 -11.47
N ASN A 243 -6.77 13.79 -10.91
CA ASN A 243 -7.06 15.19 -11.28
C ASN A 243 -6.98 16.18 -10.11
N ASN A 244 -7.21 15.74 -8.86
CA ASN A 244 -7.22 16.63 -7.69
C ASN A 244 -6.09 16.32 -6.70
N ARG A 245 -6.15 15.19 -5.97
CA ARG A 245 -5.10 14.79 -5.01
C ARG A 245 -4.35 13.57 -5.52
N CYS A 246 -3.21 13.77 -6.16
CA CYS A 246 -2.50 12.67 -6.82
C CYS A 246 -1.09 12.52 -6.26
N GLY A 247 -0.70 11.28 -6.00
CA GLY A 247 0.70 10.91 -5.78
C GLY A 247 0.94 9.49 -6.27
N GLY A 248 2.18 9.16 -6.64
CA GLY A 248 2.54 7.82 -7.11
C GLY A 248 2.19 6.75 -6.08
N PHE A 249 2.37 7.04 -4.79
CA PHE A 249 2.07 6.12 -3.69
C PHE A 249 0.64 6.25 -3.15
N ALA A 250 0.20 7.47 -2.82
CA ALA A 250 -1.14 7.70 -2.27
C ALA A 250 -1.73 9.09 -2.60
N GLY A 251 -3.06 9.16 -2.73
CA GLY A 251 -3.77 10.43 -2.93
C GLY A 251 -3.75 11.32 -1.69
N GLN A 252 -4.13 10.77 -0.52
CA GLN A 252 -4.05 11.47 0.77
C GLN A 252 -3.65 10.56 1.93
N ILE A 253 -2.78 11.06 2.82
CA ILE A 253 -2.34 10.44 4.07
C ILE A 253 -2.77 11.28 5.27
N GLU A 254 -3.30 10.66 6.34
CA GLU A 254 -3.69 11.38 7.57
C GLU A 254 -3.11 10.83 8.88
N LYS A 255 -2.31 9.77 8.85
CA LYS A 255 -1.74 9.16 10.07
C LYS A 255 -0.27 8.82 9.93
N LEU A 256 0.09 7.70 9.28
CA LEU A 256 1.49 7.32 9.12
C LEU A 256 1.76 6.54 7.83
N VAL A 257 2.74 7.00 7.07
CA VAL A 257 3.48 6.20 6.09
C VAL A 257 4.94 6.11 6.55
N GLU A 258 5.50 4.91 6.58
CA GLU A 258 6.85 4.66 7.11
C GLU A 258 7.56 3.55 6.32
N ASN A 259 8.83 3.76 5.98
CA ASN A 259 9.65 2.79 5.23
C ASN A 259 9.01 2.38 3.88
N CYS A 260 8.54 3.35 3.09
CA CYS A 260 7.81 3.09 1.84
C CYS A 260 8.48 3.71 0.62
N ARG A 261 8.36 3.04 -0.54
CA ARG A 261 9.02 3.45 -1.79
C ARG A 261 8.01 3.55 -2.95
N SER A 262 8.22 4.46 -3.89
CA SER A 262 7.40 4.58 -5.11
C SER A 262 8.18 5.05 -6.34
N GLY A 263 8.29 4.20 -7.36
CA GLY A 263 8.70 4.56 -8.71
C GLY A 263 7.52 4.86 -9.67
N ALA A 264 6.28 4.91 -9.20
CA ALA A 264 5.11 5.14 -10.07
C ALA A 264 4.99 6.60 -10.56
N ASP A 265 4.86 6.77 -11.87
CA ASP A 265 4.78 8.04 -12.58
C ASP A 265 3.38 8.67 -12.53
N MET A 266 3.31 10.01 -12.59
CA MET A 266 2.06 10.76 -12.76
C MET A 266 1.92 11.35 -14.17
N ASP A 267 1.17 10.66 -15.03
CA ASP A 267 0.97 10.92 -16.47
C ASP A 267 -0.24 11.85 -16.76
N ARG A 268 -0.53 12.79 -15.85
CA ARG A 268 -1.58 13.81 -16.09
C ARG A 268 -1.33 15.06 -15.26
N SER A 269 -1.40 16.22 -15.92
CA SER A 269 -1.37 17.52 -15.25
C SER A 269 -2.53 17.64 -14.27
N VAL A 270 -2.20 17.54 -12.99
CA VAL A 270 -3.13 17.68 -11.87
C VAL A 270 -3.36 19.17 -11.62
N THR A 271 -4.62 19.59 -11.50
CA THR A 271 -4.97 20.99 -11.22
C THR A 271 -4.96 21.34 -9.72
N GLY A 272 -4.93 20.32 -8.86
CA GLY A 272 -4.90 20.42 -7.40
C GLY A 272 -3.54 20.12 -6.75
N GLU A 273 -3.58 19.25 -5.74
CA GLU A 273 -2.50 18.93 -4.82
C GLU A 273 -1.74 17.69 -5.34
N ALA A 274 -0.58 17.88 -6.00
CA ALA A 274 0.20 16.79 -6.61
C ALA A 274 1.69 16.77 -6.22
N GLY A 275 2.12 15.67 -5.61
CA GLY A 275 3.53 15.36 -5.34
C GLY A 275 3.84 13.93 -5.78
N VAL A 276 5.09 13.68 -6.19
CA VAL A 276 5.60 12.39 -6.68
C VAL A 276 5.21 11.22 -5.76
N PHE A 277 5.25 11.41 -4.45
CA PHE A 277 4.88 10.37 -3.50
C PHE A 277 3.41 10.49 -3.08
N VAL A 278 3.00 11.66 -2.58
CA VAL A 278 1.67 11.87 -2.00
C VAL A 278 1.03 13.17 -2.48
N GLY A 279 -0.26 13.12 -2.82
CA GLY A 279 -1.04 14.32 -3.16
C GLY A 279 -1.19 15.29 -1.97
N ARG A 280 -1.77 14.80 -0.86
CA ARG A 280 -1.92 15.56 0.39
C ARG A 280 -1.45 14.78 1.62
N ASN A 281 -0.63 15.41 2.46
CA ASN A 281 -0.30 14.89 3.78
C ASN A 281 -0.93 15.74 4.90
N THR A 282 -1.56 15.07 5.87
CA THR A 282 -1.97 15.66 7.17
C THR A 282 -1.49 14.86 8.37
N GLY A 283 -0.72 13.78 8.15
CA GLY A 283 -0.10 12.94 9.17
C GLY A 283 1.43 12.96 9.08
N THR A 284 2.07 11.86 9.45
CA THR A 284 3.54 11.69 9.37
C THR A 284 3.93 10.84 8.17
N ILE A 285 4.97 11.27 7.44
CA ILE A 285 5.68 10.46 6.44
C ILE A 285 7.14 10.42 6.86
N ARG A 286 7.75 9.23 6.94
CA ARG A 286 9.17 9.07 7.34
C ARG A 286 9.86 7.88 6.66
N HIS A 287 11.15 8.02 6.42
CA HIS A 287 12.01 7.01 5.80
C HIS A 287 11.47 6.54 4.44
N CYS A 288 10.94 7.47 3.64
CA CYS A 288 10.29 7.16 2.37
C CYS A 288 11.08 7.71 1.17
N LEU A 289 11.02 7.00 0.05
CA LEU A 289 11.74 7.31 -1.18
C LEU A 289 10.77 7.38 -2.35
N ALA A 290 10.99 8.31 -3.28
CA ALA A 290 10.16 8.37 -4.48
C ALA A 290 10.92 8.87 -5.72
N HIS A 291 10.82 8.12 -6.82
CA HIS A 291 11.54 8.38 -8.06
C HIS A 291 10.61 8.66 -9.26
N GLY A 292 9.33 8.29 -9.18
CA GLY A 292 8.40 8.44 -10.31
C GLY A 292 8.29 9.88 -10.84
N GLN A 293 8.11 10.01 -12.15
CA GLN A 293 7.97 11.29 -12.84
C GLN A 293 6.71 12.04 -12.40
N ARG A 294 6.73 13.38 -12.38
CA ARG A 294 5.54 14.21 -12.13
C ARG A 294 5.23 15.15 -13.30
N VAL A 295 4.08 14.95 -13.94
CA VAL A 295 3.51 15.92 -14.89
C VAL A 295 2.52 16.83 -14.17
N GLY A 296 2.82 18.13 -14.03
CA GLY A 296 1.87 19.12 -13.52
C GLY A 296 2.52 20.30 -12.79
N ASN A 297 1.72 21.35 -12.55
CA ASN A 297 2.19 22.63 -12.00
C ASN A 297 1.73 22.92 -10.55
N GLY A 298 0.92 22.07 -9.92
CA GLY A 298 0.42 22.26 -8.56
C GLY A 298 1.17 21.48 -7.49
N GLY A 299 1.58 22.13 -6.40
CA GLY A 299 2.11 21.47 -5.19
C GLY A 299 3.64 21.27 -5.12
N GLY A 300 4.10 20.72 -3.99
CA GLY A 300 5.50 20.34 -3.76
C GLY A 300 5.90 19.04 -4.46
N GLY A 301 7.21 18.82 -4.59
CA GLY A 301 7.82 17.71 -5.31
C GLY A 301 7.53 16.35 -4.70
N PHE A 302 7.82 16.13 -3.42
CA PHE A 302 7.49 14.87 -2.72
C PHE A 302 6.03 14.79 -2.30
N VAL A 303 5.53 15.82 -1.59
CA VAL A 303 4.12 15.99 -1.22
C VAL A 303 3.54 17.22 -1.89
N GLY A 304 2.37 17.07 -2.52
CA GLY A 304 1.66 18.15 -3.20
C GLY A 304 1.18 19.26 -2.25
N LEU A 305 0.54 18.88 -1.14
CA LEU A 305 0.19 19.79 -0.05
C LEU A 305 0.38 19.14 1.33
N VAL A 306 1.20 19.77 2.18
CA VAL A 306 1.24 19.49 3.63
C VAL A 306 0.22 20.36 4.36
N SER A 307 -0.60 19.77 5.22
CA SER A 307 -1.61 20.48 6.02
C SER A 307 -1.72 19.88 7.42
N GLY A 308 -0.91 20.40 8.35
CA GLY A 308 -0.87 19.96 9.75
C GLY A 308 0.32 20.54 10.51
N THR A 309 0.34 20.35 11.83
CA THR A 309 1.36 20.92 12.74
C THR A 309 2.33 19.88 13.31
N THR A 310 2.25 18.61 12.90
CA THR A 310 3.08 17.52 13.44
C THR A 310 4.30 17.24 12.55
N TRP A 311 5.26 18.15 12.57
CA TRP A 311 6.45 18.12 11.71
C TRP A 311 7.51 17.19 12.31
N ALA A 312 7.50 15.94 11.84
CA ALA A 312 8.42 14.87 12.22
C ALA A 312 8.81 14.05 10.97
N GLU A 313 9.18 14.79 9.92
CA GLU A 313 9.53 14.26 8.60
C GLU A 313 11.02 13.90 8.59
N TYR A 314 11.31 12.64 8.92
CA TYR A 314 12.67 12.12 9.02
C TYR A 314 13.01 11.30 7.79
N ASN A 315 14.20 11.54 7.20
CA ASN A 315 14.82 10.65 6.22
C ASN A 315 13.97 10.39 4.95
N ASN A 316 13.18 11.37 4.49
CA ASN A 316 12.44 11.29 3.22
C ASN A 316 13.25 11.91 2.07
N TYR A 317 13.24 11.26 0.91
CA TYR A 317 13.93 11.75 -0.29
C TYR A 317 13.09 11.56 -1.55
N PHE A 318 13.33 12.40 -2.55
CA PHE A 318 12.69 12.28 -3.85
C PHE A 318 13.58 12.75 -4.98
N ASP A 319 13.35 12.20 -6.16
CA ASP A 319 14.02 12.59 -7.39
C ASP A 319 13.53 13.96 -7.88
N SER A 320 14.37 14.98 -7.76
CA SER A 320 14.04 16.35 -8.20
C SER A 320 14.06 16.52 -9.71
N ASP A 321 14.79 15.66 -10.43
CA ASP A 321 14.91 15.72 -11.89
C ASP A 321 13.63 15.14 -12.51
N GLN A 322 13.16 14.00 -12.00
CA GLN A 322 11.88 13.38 -12.40
C GLN A 322 10.65 14.17 -11.88
N ALA A 323 10.75 14.78 -10.69
CA ALA A 323 9.69 15.65 -10.16
C ALA A 323 9.56 17.00 -10.90
N GLY A 324 10.61 17.41 -11.63
CA GLY A 324 10.73 18.73 -12.24
C GLY A 324 10.78 19.89 -11.25
N THR A 325 11.10 19.65 -9.98
CA THR A 325 11.13 20.68 -8.93
C THR A 325 11.93 20.25 -7.70
N THR A 326 12.51 21.23 -7.00
CA THR A 326 13.12 21.06 -5.67
C THR A 326 12.24 21.61 -4.54
N THR A 327 11.04 22.11 -4.84
CA THR A 327 10.10 22.64 -3.83
C THR A 327 9.60 21.49 -2.95
N THR A 328 9.82 21.52 -1.63
CA THR A 328 9.47 20.36 -0.77
C THR A 328 8.31 20.58 0.19
N GLN A 329 7.95 21.84 0.48
CA GLN A 329 7.07 22.21 1.60
C GLN A 329 7.52 21.66 2.96
N GLY A 330 8.81 21.34 3.12
CA GLY A 330 9.38 20.67 4.30
C GLY A 330 9.44 19.13 4.19
N SER A 331 8.61 18.53 3.32
CA SER A 331 8.28 17.09 3.40
C SER A 331 9.39 16.08 3.11
N ALA A 332 10.46 16.50 2.42
CA ALA A 332 11.59 15.66 2.04
C ALA A 332 12.83 16.49 1.71
N THR A 333 13.96 15.79 1.53
CA THR A 333 15.18 16.34 0.92
C THR A 333 15.16 16.02 -0.59
N PRO A 334 15.28 17.01 -1.49
CA PRO A 334 15.38 16.74 -2.92
C PRO A 334 16.75 16.15 -3.25
N LYS A 335 16.78 15.24 -4.22
CA LYS A 335 18.00 14.62 -4.76
C LYS A 335 17.89 14.49 -6.27
N THR A 336 18.96 14.77 -6.99
CA THR A 336 19.04 14.44 -8.43
C THR A 336 18.88 12.93 -8.64
N THR A 337 18.55 12.46 -9.85
CA THR A 337 18.49 11.02 -10.14
C THR A 337 19.80 10.32 -9.76
N VAL A 338 20.95 10.94 -10.02
CA VAL A 338 22.27 10.39 -9.67
C VAL A 338 22.45 10.30 -8.16
N GLU A 339 22.13 11.35 -7.40
CA GLU A 339 22.28 11.29 -5.94
C GLU A 339 21.26 10.35 -5.29
N LEU A 340 20.00 10.35 -5.72
CA LEU A 340 18.98 9.44 -5.17
C LEU A 340 19.41 7.99 -5.40
N HIS A 341 20.13 7.72 -6.50
CA HIS A 341 20.60 6.40 -6.83
C HIS A 341 21.98 6.02 -6.28
N ASP A 342 22.74 6.99 -5.75
CA ASP A 342 23.92 6.70 -4.96
C ASP A 342 23.54 6.35 -3.52
N ILE A 343 23.72 5.09 -3.15
CA ILE A 343 23.56 4.56 -1.79
C ILE A 343 24.37 5.36 -0.73
N ASN A 344 25.47 6.02 -1.11
CA ASN A 344 26.27 6.85 -0.21
C ASN A 344 25.57 8.18 0.19
N THR A 345 24.60 8.65 -0.60
CA THR A 345 23.77 9.83 -0.30
C THR A 345 23.00 9.70 1.01
N TYR A 346 22.70 8.46 1.41
CA TYR A 346 21.85 8.18 2.56
C TYR A 346 22.64 8.11 3.86
N ILE A 347 22.26 9.00 4.78
CA ILE A 347 22.87 9.11 6.11
C ILE A 347 22.45 7.92 6.97
N ASP A 348 21.15 7.60 7.03
CA ASP A 348 20.61 6.49 7.82
C ASP A 348 19.98 5.43 6.91
N LEU A 349 20.82 4.45 6.55
CA LEU A 349 20.45 3.27 5.78
C LEU A 349 19.42 2.39 6.51
N LYS A 350 19.57 2.26 7.83
CA LYS A 350 18.80 1.34 8.67
C LYS A 350 17.32 1.69 8.68
N THR A 351 16.97 2.97 8.82
CA THR A 351 15.56 3.38 8.82
C THR A 351 14.95 3.37 7.42
N LEU A 352 15.73 3.60 6.36
CA LEU A 352 15.29 3.44 4.98
C LEU A 352 15.09 1.98 4.54
N GLY A 353 15.58 1.00 5.31
CA GLY A 353 15.63 -0.40 4.89
C GLY A 353 16.56 -0.61 3.70
N LEU A 354 17.67 0.12 3.64
CA LEU A 354 18.74 -0.05 2.67
C LEU A 354 19.91 -0.74 3.37
N GLY A 355 20.48 -1.78 2.76
CA GLY A 355 21.59 -2.52 3.36
C GLY A 355 21.19 -3.36 4.58
N GLN A 356 21.96 -4.40 4.83
CA GLN A 356 21.77 -5.28 5.99
C GLN A 356 22.72 -4.90 7.10
N LYS A 357 22.20 -4.40 8.23
CA LYS A 357 23.01 -4.27 9.45
C LYS A 357 23.56 -5.66 9.86
N LYS A 358 24.85 -5.72 10.17
CA LYS A 358 25.57 -6.92 10.62
C LYS A 358 25.95 -6.85 12.10
N THR A 359 26.55 -7.92 12.60
CA THR A 359 26.85 -8.11 14.02
C THR A 359 28.08 -7.30 14.43
N GLY A 360 28.11 -6.82 15.67
CA GLY A 360 29.23 -6.05 16.22
C GLY A 360 29.33 -4.61 15.72
N THR A 361 30.51 -4.02 15.92
CA THR A 361 30.90 -2.70 15.41
C THR A 361 32.31 -2.76 14.84
N ALA A 362 32.68 -1.82 13.96
CA ALA A 362 34.03 -1.78 13.38
C ALA A 362 34.62 -0.38 13.27
N SER A 363 35.94 -0.33 13.21
CA SER A 363 36.77 0.86 13.11
C SER A 363 37.70 0.74 11.91
N ALA A 364 38.04 1.86 11.29
CA ALA A 364 39.00 1.95 10.19
C ALA A 364 39.76 3.28 10.29
N ASP A 365 41.04 3.30 9.94
CA ASP A 365 41.82 4.54 9.87
C ASP A 365 41.74 5.16 8.47
N ALA A 366 41.84 6.49 8.37
CA ALA A 366 41.85 7.19 7.08
C ALA A 366 43.14 6.94 6.27
N ALA A 367 44.17 6.38 6.90
CA ALA A 367 45.46 6.09 6.30
C ALA A 367 45.68 4.61 5.91
N GLY A 368 44.70 3.72 6.14
CA GLY A 368 44.87 2.28 5.97
C GLY A 368 43.63 1.54 5.46
N ASP A 369 43.86 0.38 4.85
CA ASP A 369 42.87 -0.54 4.28
C ASP A 369 42.29 -1.55 5.29
N ALA A 370 42.84 -1.61 6.50
CA ALA A 370 42.39 -2.52 7.55
C ALA A 370 41.12 -2.04 8.25
N VAL A 371 40.13 -2.94 8.37
CA VAL A 371 38.92 -2.76 9.17
C VAL A 371 38.98 -3.72 10.35
N VAL A 372 38.93 -3.16 11.57
CA VAL A 372 39.02 -3.90 12.83
C VAL A 372 37.69 -3.87 13.54
N GLY A 373 37.11 -5.05 13.73
CA GLY A 373 35.82 -5.29 14.36
C GLY A 373 35.90 -5.58 15.86
N VAL A 374 34.78 -5.38 16.53
CA VAL A 374 34.54 -5.70 17.94
C VAL A 374 33.21 -6.45 18.04
N GLY A 375 33.29 -7.75 18.35
CA GLY A 375 32.12 -8.64 18.39
C GLY A 375 31.46 -8.85 17.03
N THR A 376 32.19 -8.61 15.94
CA THR A 376 31.79 -8.89 14.55
C THR A 376 31.91 -10.38 14.25
N LEU A 377 31.27 -10.83 13.17
CA LEU A 377 31.31 -12.23 12.70
C LEU A 377 31.67 -12.29 11.20
N PHE A 378 32.72 -11.56 10.82
CA PHE A 378 33.03 -11.29 9.41
C PHE A 378 33.15 -12.54 8.54
N THR A 379 33.68 -13.67 9.04
CA THR A 379 33.83 -14.90 8.23
C THR A 379 32.51 -15.61 7.92
N THR A 380 31.42 -15.22 8.58
CA THR A 380 30.08 -15.81 8.39
C THR A 380 29.06 -14.82 7.82
N GLU A 381 29.28 -13.51 7.97
CA GLU A 381 28.38 -12.46 7.48
C GLU A 381 28.81 -11.88 6.12
N TYR A 382 30.07 -12.09 5.71
CA TYR A 382 30.70 -11.53 4.52
C TYR A 382 31.59 -12.54 3.77
N GLU A 383 31.80 -12.25 2.50
CA GLU A 383 32.75 -12.88 1.58
C GLU A 383 33.62 -11.80 0.90
N ALA A 384 34.78 -12.17 0.37
CA ALA A 384 35.59 -11.25 -0.43
C ALA A 384 34.84 -10.82 -1.69
N GLY A 385 34.85 -9.52 -2.00
CA GLY A 385 34.04 -8.88 -3.03
C GLY A 385 32.75 -8.24 -2.54
N ASP A 386 32.30 -8.50 -1.30
CA ASP A 386 31.14 -7.82 -0.72
C ASP A 386 31.40 -6.32 -0.50
N SER A 387 30.33 -5.51 -0.57
CA SER A 387 30.36 -4.10 -0.19
C SER A 387 30.07 -3.92 1.31
N ILE A 388 30.98 -3.27 2.03
CA ILE A 388 30.87 -2.92 3.45
C ILE A 388 30.75 -1.40 3.62
N ARG A 389 29.84 -0.96 4.51
CA ARG A 389 29.73 0.44 4.95
C ARG A 389 29.90 0.54 6.47
N LEU A 390 30.67 1.52 6.91
CA LEU A 390 30.89 1.80 8.33
C LEU A 390 30.04 3.00 8.78
N GLY A 391 28.94 2.70 9.47
CA GLY A 391 28.10 3.66 10.15
C GLY A 391 27.14 4.47 9.27
N SER A 392 26.68 5.58 9.86
CA SER A 392 25.66 6.48 9.33
C SER A 392 26.19 7.92 9.33
N GLY A 393 26.13 8.62 8.20
CA GLY A 393 26.64 9.99 8.08
C GLY A 393 27.06 10.38 6.67
N ALA A 394 27.35 11.67 6.46
CA ALA A 394 27.92 12.18 5.22
C ALA A 394 29.38 11.72 4.99
N THR A 395 30.04 11.21 6.04
CA THR A 395 31.38 10.59 5.99
C THR A 395 31.30 9.06 6.04
N ALA A 396 30.09 8.47 5.98
CA ALA A 396 29.97 7.03 5.87
C ALA A 396 30.08 6.66 4.40
N GLU A 397 31.00 5.73 4.10
CA GLU A 397 31.35 5.37 2.75
C GLU A 397 31.28 3.85 2.57
N ILE A 398 31.11 3.42 1.33
CA ILE A 398 31.22 2.01 0.97
C ILE A 398 32.64 1.72 0.49
N ARG A 399 33.14 0.54 0.87
CA ARG A 399 34.34 -0.07 0.29
C ARG A 399 34.04 -1.53 -0.08
N THR A 400 34.83 -2.09 -0.98
CA THR A 400 34.78 -3.51 -1.33
C THR A 400 35.73 -4.28 -0.41
N ILE A 401 35.29 -5.38 0.18
CA ILE A 401 36.16 -6.27 0.97
C ILE A 401 37.11 -7.01 0.03
N GLU A 402 38.41 -6.93 0.27
CA GLU A 402 39.42 -7.69 -0.50
C GLU A 402 39.73 -9.05 0.15
N SER A 403 39.88 -9.07 1.47
CA SER A 403 40.19 -10.29 2.21
C SER A 403 39.62 -10.25 3.62
N ILE A 404 39.27 -11.42 4.16
CA ILE A 404 38.82 -11.58 5.55
C ILE A 404 39.82 -12.52 6.21
N THR A 405 40.46 -12.06 7.28
CA THR A 405 41.49 -12.83 8.01
C THR A 405 40.85 -13.67 9.11
N ASP A 406 39.93 -13.06 9.86
CA ASP A 406 39.15 -13.69 10.93
C ASP A 406 37.86 -12.88 11.17
N ASP A 407 37.06 -13.28 12.16
CA ASP A 407 35.77 -12.64 12.47
C ASP A 407 35.87 -11.16 12.89
N LEU A 408 37.06 -10.70 13.27
CA LEU A 408 37.36 -9.34 13.74
C LEU A 408 38.24 -8.55 12.76
N ASN A 409 38.82 -9.14 11.73
CA ASN A 409 39.79 -8.46 10.87
C ASN A 409 39.57 -8.74 9.38
N LEU A 410 39.39 -7.68 8.59
CA LEU A 410 39.33 -7.72 7.13
C LEU A 410 40.10 -6.56 6.49
N THR A 411 40.43 -6.66 5.20
CA THR A 411 40.98 -5.57 4.38
C THR A 411 39.98 -5.13 3.32
N VAL A 412 40.03 -3.86 2.94
CA VAL A 412 39.17 -3.26 1.91
C VAL A 412 39.96 -2.61 0.77
N SER A 413 39.31 -2.42 -0.38
CA SER A 413 39.92 -1.98 -1.64
C SER A 413 40.60 -0.61 -1.64
N ALA A 414 40.35 0.21 -0.60
CA ALA A 414 40.99 1.48 -0.34
C ALA A 414 40.67 1.92 1.09
N ALA A 415 41.56 2.72 1.71
CA ALA A 415 41.27 3.42 2.95
C ALA A 415 39.98 4.27 2.84
N PHE A 416 39.31 4.50 3.97
CA PHE A 416 38.15 5.40 4.07
C PHE A 416 38.62 6.87 4.04
N ASP A 417 37.84 7.81 3.51
CA ASP A 417 38.30 9.21 3.43
C ASP A 417 38.34 9.89 4.82
N ALA A 418 37.62 9.32 5.79
CA ALA A 418 37.64 9.69 7.19
C ALA A 418 37.83 8.47 8.12
N ALA A 419 38.43 8.70 9.29
CA ALA A 419 38.60 7.66 10.30
C ALA A 419 37.26 7.31 10.98
N HIS A 420 36.98 6.01 11.09
CA HIS A 420 35.80 5.43 11.72
C HIS A 420 36.15 4.76 13.04
N SER A 421 35.33 4.97 14.08
CA SER A 421 35.57 4.40 15.42
C SER A 421 34.30 3.78 15.98
N GLY A 422 34.28 2.45 16.12
CA GLY A 422 33.19 1.70 16.73
C GLY A 422 31.84 1.84 16.02
N MET A 423 31.85 2.00 14.69
CA MET A 423 30.65 2.24 13.89
C MET A 423 29.82 0.96 13.70
N GLU A 424 28.50 1.08 13.56
CA GLU A 424 27.65 -0.03 13.11
C GLU A 424 28.08 -0.50 11.71
N VAL A 425 28.13 -1.81 11.48
CA VAL A 425 28.54 -2.38 10.19
C VAL A 425 27.32 -2.71 9.33
N PHE A 426 27.34 -2.33 8.05
CA PHE A 426 26.32 -2.69 7.08
C PHE A 426 26.92 -3.44 5.89
N LYS A 427 26.27 -4.51 5.46
CA LYS A 427 26.50 -5.17 4.17
C LYS A 427 25.55 -4.53 3.16
N VAL A 428 26.09 -3.94 2.10
CA VAL A 428 25.30 -3.37 1.01
C VAL A 428 25.24 -4.39 -0.11
N ALA A 429 24.09 -5.03 -0.31
CA ALA A 429 23.90 -5.94 -1.42
C ALA A 429 23.77 -5.14 -2.73
N GLU A 430 24.06 -5.77 -3.87
CA GLU A 430 23.86 -5.11 -5.16
C GLU A 430 22.38 -4.75 -5.38
N SER A 431 21.44 -5.53 -4.83
CA SER A 431 20.00 -5.21 -4.81
C SER A 431 19.67 -3.92 -4.07
N ASP A 432 20.43 -3.53 -3.03
CA ASP A 432 20.24 -2.25 -2.33
C ASP A 432 20.64 -1.05 -3.20
N LYS A 433 21.46 -1.28 -4.23
CA LYS A 433 21.82 -0.32 -5.29
C LYS A 433 20.90 -0.45 -6.51
N TRP A 434 20.31 -1.62 -6.75
CA TRP A 434 19.49 -1.93 -7.92
C TRP A 434 18.02 -1.53 -7.79
N ASP A 435 17.51 -1.39 -6.56
CA ASP A 435 16.28 -0.61 -6.27
C ASP A 435 16.38 0.86 -6.70
N MET A 436 17.59 1.27 -7.09
CA MET A 436 17.97 2.56 -7.64
C MET A 436 18.58 2.45 -9.06
N ALA A 437 18.43 1.32 -9.75
CA ALA A 437 18.62 1.34 -11.20
C ALA A 437 17.48 2.16 -11.82
N PRO A 438 17.69 2.86 -12.95
CA PRO A 438 16.58 3.45 -13.68
C PRO A 438 15.54 2.37 -13.95
N TRP A 439 14.32 2.54 -13.42
CA TRP A 439 13.20 1.69 -13.75
C TRP A 439 13.04 1.66 -15.27
N PRO A 440 12.60 0.54 -15.87
CA PRO A 440 12.20 0.58 -17.27
C PRO A 440 11.12 1.65 -17.39
N VAL A 441 11.46 2.77 -18.03
CA VAL A 441 10.50 3.80 -18.39
C VAL A 441 9.59 3.15 -19.42
N TYR A 442 8.48 2.59 -18.96
CA TYR A 442 7.46 2.00 -19.82
C TYR A 442 6.76 3.14 -20.55
N GLY A 443 7.36 3.55 -21.67
CA GLY A 443 6.75 4.45 -22.60
C GLY A 443 5.42 3.88 -23.06
N ARG A 444 4.52 4.75 -23.51
CA ARG A 444 3.20 4.34 -24.03
C ARG A 444 3.29 3.35 -25.23
N SER A 445 4.46 3.23 -25.83
CA SER A 445 4.85 2.26 -26.87
C SER A 445 5.21 0.87 -26.36
N ASP A 446 5.60 0.75 -25.09
CA ASP A 446 6.21 -0.46 -24.53
C ASP A 446 5.18 -1.38 -23.86
N TYR A 447 3.91 -1.03 -23.98
CA TYR A 447 2.75 -1.84 -23.62
C TYR A 447 2.29 -2.68 -24.83
N PRO A 448 2.58 -3.99 -24.88
CA PRO A 448 2.20 -4.83 -26.00
C PRO A 448 0.71 -5.20 -25.93
N PHE A 449 -0.15 -4.30 -26.42
CA PHE A 449 -1.38 -4.73 -27.09
C PHE A 449 -1.22 -4.52 -28.60
N LEU A 450 -0.59 -5.50 -29.24
CA LEU A 450 -0.98 -6.07 -30.55
C LEU A 450 0.07 -7.12 -30.99
N THR A 451 -0.38 -8.38 -31.14
CA THR A 451 0.41 -9.58 -31.50
C THR A 451 1.43 -10.03 -30.44
N GLY A 452 1.34 -11.30 -30.02
CA GLY A 452 2.07 -11.81 -28.85
C GLY A 452 3.44 -12.40 -29.17
N ALA A 453 4.45 -12.01 -28.38
CA ALA A 453 5.61 -12.82 -28.01
C ALA A 453 6.38 -12.15 -26.84
N ALA A 454 7.20 -12.95 -26.15
CA ALA A 454 8.24 -12.56 -25.16
C ALA A 454 7.78 -11.92 -23.83
N SER A 455 7.79 -12.73 -22.77
CA SER A 455 7.86 -12.28 -21.38
C SER A 455 9.32 -11.97 -21.00
N PRO A 456 9.64 -10.84 -20.33
CA PRO A 456 10.92 -10.66 -19.65
C PRO A 456 10.93 -11.41 -18.30
N LEU A 457 12.05 -12.09 -18.02
CA LEU A 457 12.29 -12.80 -16.77
C LEU A 457 12.61 -11.81 -15.64
N TRP A 458 11.92 -11.92 -14.51
CA TRP A 458 12.22 -11.18 -13.28
C TRP A 458 12.77 -12.13 -12.22
N HIS A 459 13.97 -11.83 -11.70
CA HIS A 459 14.50 -12.50 -10.52
C HIS A 459 13.98 -11.80 -9.26
N ILE A 460 12.97 -12.40 -8.62
CA ILE A 460 12.55 -12.05 -7.26
C ILE A 460 13.38 -12.89 -6.29
N TYR A 461 14.18 -12.26 -5.44
CA TYR A 461 14.84 -12.94 -4.33
C TYR A 461 14.06 -12.72 -3.03
N GLY A 462 13.26 -13.72 -2.65
CA GLY A 462 12.80 -13.87 -1.27
C GLY A 462 13.97 -14.25 -0.32
N PRO A 463 13.76 -14.17 1.00
CA PRO A 463 14.80 -14.53 1.97
C PRO A 463 15.23 -15.99 1.84
N ALA A 464 16.54 -16.21 1.85
CA ALA A 464 17.16 -17.47 1.43
C ALA A 464 16.75 -18.69 2.26
N SER A 465 16.04 -19.64 1.62
CA SER A 465 16.21 -21.08 1.87
C SER A 465 15.60 -21.90 0.73
N GLY A 466 16.37 -22.84 0.15
CA GLY A 466 15.86 -23.82 -0.81
C GLY A 466 16.20 -23.57 -2.28
N THR A 467 17.30 -24.19 -2.71
CA THR A 467 17.71 -24.58 -4.08
C THR A 467 16.65 -24.43 -5.20
N ILE A 468 16.91 -23.54 -6.17
CA ILE A 468 16.18 -23.54 -7.46
C ILE A 468 16.97 -24.36 -8.48
N CYS A 469 16.40 -25.48 -8.93
CA CYS A 469 16.83 -26.16 -10.15
C CYS A 469 16.14 -25.51 -11.35
N VAL A 470 16.93 -25.03 -12.31
CA VAL A 470 16.42 -24.54 -13.60
C VAL A 470 16.25 -25.70 -14.57
N PHE A 471 15.04 -25.85 -15.13
CA PHE A 471 14.82 -26.58 -16.38
C PHE A 471 14.08 -25.69 -17.38
N ARG A 472 14.32 -25.98 -18.67
CA ARG A 472 14.00 -25.14 -19.83
C ARG A 472 12.51 -25.03 -20.14
#